data_AF-A0A922YQI9-F1
#
_entry.id   AF-A0A922YQI9-F1
#
_cell.length_a   1.000
_cell.length_b   1.000
_cell.length_c   1.000
_cell.angle_alpha   90.00
_cell.angle_beta   90.00
_cell.angle_gamma   90.00
#
_symmetry.space_group_name_H-M   'P 1'
#
loop_
_entity.id
_entity.type
_entity.pdbx_description
1 polymer ?
#
loop_
_entity_poly.entity_id
_entity_poly.type
_entity_poly.pdbx_seq_one_letter_code
_entity_poly.pdbx_strand_id
1 'polypeptide(L)'
;MPWHAQLHLDYRLDQQRTVLQHRHNGPLRILKSLYPEGEAICHNVVVHPPGGLVGGDLLDVKLHAGTGAHAMLGTPGATRFYAADNATTTQQVAITLDPGARLEWLPLEAIAYPGCDALNSVSATLAEGAEMMGWDVTALGLPLAGQPYTTGRFRQRLEIPGIWLEQAGIEASDTRLLQSPLGLAGHRCLGTFWFATGSVLTRERREHLLEAVRAALQDCPEGVQAGATCPNDHVLAVRAVAPLVEPLMALFQRAWTALRPAAWGLDPVQPRIWKV
;
A
#
# COMPACT_ATOMS: atom_id res chain seq x y z
N MET A 1 9.81 6.45 -25.89
CA MET A 1 9.16 5.12 -26.00
C MET A 1 8.68 4.76 -24.62
N PRO A 2 7.42 4.30 -24.47
CA PRO A 2 6.97 3.76 -23.19
C PRO A 2 7.89 2.61 -22.78
N TRP A 3 8.23 2.52 -21.50
CA TRP A 3 9.05 1.42 -21.00
C TRP A 3 8.25 0.54 -20.04
N HIS A 4 8.63 -0.72 -20.00
CA HIS A 4 8.03 -1.74 -19.13
C HIS A 4 9.13 -2.27 -18.21
N ALA A 5 9.05 -1.94 -16.92
CA ALA A 5 9.91 -2.55 -15.91
C ALA A 5 9.17 -3.67 -15.22
N GLN A 6 9.92 -4.73 -14.95
CA GLN A 6 9.42 -5.89 -14.24
C GLN A 6 10.31 -6.16 -13.05
N LEU A 7 9.72 -6.52 -11.92
CA LEU A 7 10.43 -6.99 -10.74
C LEU A 7 9.70 -8.21 -10.18
N HIS A 8 10.37 -9.35 -10.18
CA HIS A 8 9.87 -10.57 -9.55
C HIS A 8 10.65 -10.81 -8.27
N LEU A 9 9.94 -10.95 -7.16
CA LEU A 9 10.47 -11.18 -5.81
C LEU A 9 9.93 -12.53 -5.32
N ASP A 10 10.81 -13.40 -4.88
CA ASP A 10 10.49 -14.73 -4.35
C ASP A 10 11.13 -14.90 -2.97
N TYR A 11 10.30 -14.80 -1.94
CA TYR A 11 10.71 -14.98 -0.54
C TYR A 11 10.50 -16.43 -0.14
N ARG A 12 11.52 -17.05 0.48
CA ARG A 12 11.46 -18.42 0.97
C ARG A 12 12.03 -18.51 2.36
N LEU A 13 11.39 -19.32 3.21
CA LEU A 13 11.95 -19.68 4.51
C LEU A 13 13.01 -20.76 4.30
N ASP A 14 14.27 -20.43 4.57
CA ASP A 14 15.39 -21.35 4.63
C ASP A 14 15.80 -21.54 6.09
N GLN A 15 15.44 -22.70 6.65
CA GLN A 15 15.55 -23.01 8.07
C GLN A 15 14.77 -22.02 8.96
N GLN A 16 15.46 -21.03 9.54
CA GLN A 16 14.90 -19.99 10.41
C GLN A 16 15.04 -18.60 9.81
N ARG A 17 15.46 -18.50 8.53
CA ARG A 17 15.73 -17.24 7.85
C ARG A 17 14.85 -17.10 6.61
N THR A 18 14.12 -15.99 6.49
CA THR A 18 13.45 -15.67 5.22
C THR A 18 14.49 -15.06 4.28
N VAL A 19 14.69 -15.65 3.09
CA VAL A 19 15.63 -15.16 2.07
C VAL A 19 14.89 -14.73 0.81
N LEU A 20 15.44 -13.73 0.11
CA LEU A 20 14.89 -13.22 -1.15
C LEU A 20 15.72 -13.70 -2.35
N GLN A 21 15.05 -14.25 -3.36
CA GLN A 21 15.54 -14.30 -4.73
C GLN A 21 14.76 -13.32 -5.60
N HIS A 22 15.45 -12.62 -6.50
CA HIS A 22 14.78 -11.66 -7.37
C HIS A 22 15.31 -11.67 -8.80
N ARG A 23 14.46 -11.23 -9.72
CA ARG A 23 14.79 -10.96 -11.13
C ARG A 23 14.14 -9.66 -11.54
N HIS A 24 14.76 -8.95 -12.47
CA HIS A 24 14.22 -7.69 -12.95
C HIS A 24 14.48 -7.45 -14.43
N ASN A 25 13.67 -6.57 -15.01
CA ASN A 25 13.86 -5.98 -16.31
C ASN A 25 13.56 -4.47 -16.21
N GLY A 26 14.24 -3.64 -16.99
CA GLY A 26 14.07 -2.18 -16.90
C GLY A 26 14.63 -1.58 -15.60
N PRO A 27 14.15 -0.40 -15.16
CA PRO A 27 14.73 0.35 -14.04
C PRO A 27 14.39 -0.14 -12.62
N LEU A 28 13.44 -1.08 -12.42
CA LEU A 28 13.11 -1.54 -11.06
C LEU A 28 14.28 -2.28 -10.39
N ARG A 29 14.59 -1.92 -9.16
CA ARG A 29 15.67 -2.54 -8.37
C ARG A 29 15.16 -2.86 -6.96
N ILE A 30 15.82 -3.81 -6.32
CA ILE A 30 15.66 -4.09 -4.90
C ILE A 30 16.98 -3.72 -4.21
N LEU A 31 16.90 -3.04 -3.07
CA LEU A 31 18.08 -2.85 -2.22
C LEU A 31 18.37 -4.12 -1.41
N LYS A 32 19.56 -4.15 -0.80
CA LYS A 32 20.03 -5.24 0.04
C LYS A 32 18.97 -5.67 1.07
N SER A 33 18.76 -6.98 1.21
CA SER A 33 17.93 -7.55 2.27
C SER A 33 18.50 -7.22 3.64
N LEU A 34 17.64 -6.72 4.51
CA LEU A 34 17.93 -6.34 5.88
C LEU A 34 17.11 -7.18 6.85
N TYR A 35 17.63 -7.39 8.05
CA TYR A 35 17.02 -8.22 9.09
C TYR A 35 17.05 -7.47 10.43
N PRO A 36 16.42 -6.28 10.53
CA PRO A 36 16.51 -5.44 11.72
C PRO A 36 15.82 -6.05 12.95
N GLU A 37 15.02 -7.09 12.75
CA GLU A 37 14.19 -7.75 13.79
C GLU A 37 14.55 -9.23 13.95
N GLY A 38 15.68 -9.65 13.41
CA GLY A 38 16.09 -11.05 13.33
C GLY A 38 15.91 -11.66 11.94
N GLU A 39 16.46 -12.85 11.75
CA GLU A 39 16.61 -13.51 10.45
C GLU A 39 15.27 -13.98 9.84
N ALA A 40 14.23 -14.15 10.66
CA ALA A 40 12.93 -14.65 10.22
C ALA A 40 12.15 -13.65 9.34
N ILE A 41 12.40 -12.35 9.48
CA ILE A 41 11.66 -11.29 8.76
C ILE A 41 12.61 -10.58 7.78
N CYS A 42 12.37 -10.74 6.48
CA CYS A 42 13.20 -10.13 5.44
C CYS A 42 12.67 -8.75 5.05
N HIS A 43 13.43 -7.69 5.35
CA HIS A 43 13.09 -6.32 4.99
C HIS A 43 13.78 -5.93 3.69
N ASN A 44 13.01 -5.44 2.73
CA ASN A 44 13.53 -4.99 1.45
C ASN A 44 12.92 -3.64 1.04
N VAL A 45 13.68 -2.89 0.23
CA VAL A 45 13.25 -1.60 -0.31
C VAL A 45 13.24 -1.69 -1.83
N VAL A 46 12.06 -1.50 -2.42
CA VAL A 46 11.88 -1.44 -3.87
C VAL A 46 12.20 -0.02 -4.32
N VAL A 47 13.07 0.12 -5.31
CA VAL A 47 13.44 1.43 -5.85
C VAL A 47 13.18 1.50 -7.35
N HIS A 48 12.66 2.63 -7.76
CA HIS A 48 12.45 3.01 -9.14
C HIS A 48 13.26 4.29 -9.41
N PRO A 49 14.54 4.18 -9.82
CA PRO A 49 15.45 5.32 -9.95
C PRO A 49 14.94 6.48 -10.83
N PRO A 50 14.20 6.26 -11.92
CA PRO A 50 13.56 7.34 -12.67
C PRO A 50 12.61 8.23 -11.85
N GLY A 51 12.08 7.75 -10.72
CA GLY A 51 11.35 8.56 -9.74
C GLY A 51 9.90 8.92 -10.11
N GLY A 52 9.45 8.55 -11.31
CA GLY A 52 8.06 8.68 -11.76
C GLY A 52 7.84 8.04 -13.13
N LEU A 53 6.58 7.97 -13.52
CA LEU A 53 6.11 7.34 -14.75
C LEU A 53 5.45 8.38 -15.67
N VAL A 54 5.65 8.24 -16.98
CA VAL A 54 5.01 9.05 -18.02
C VAL A 54 4.11 8.18 -18.90
N GLY A 55 3.32 8.82 -19.77
CA GLY A 55 2.32 8.17 -20.62
C GLY A 55 2.78 6.85 -21.26
N GLY A 56 2.11 5.76 -20.89
CA GLY A 56 2.33 4.41 -21.43
C GLY A 56 3.36 3.57 -20.68
N ASP A 57 4.05 4.12 -19.67
CA ASP A 57 4.97 3.34 -18.84
C ASP A 57 4.23 2.30 -17.98
N LEU A 58 4.90 1.19 -17.71
CA LEU A 58 4.41 0.10 -16.87
C LEU A 58 5.45 -0.33 -15.83
N LEU A 59 5.09 -0.24 -14.56
CA LEU A 59 5.75 -0.91 -13.45
C LEU A 59 4.98 -2.19 -13.10
N ASP A 60 5.58 -3.35 -13.34
CA ASP A 60 5.02 -4.68 -13.04
C ASP A 60 5.83 -5.35 -11.91
N VAL A 61 5.27 -5.38 -10.71
CA VAL A 61 5.87 -6.02 -9.54
C VAL A 61 5.12 -7.30 -9.23
N LYS A 62 5.85 -8.42 -9.17
CA LYS A 62 5.32 -9.71 -8.74
C LYS A 62 6.04 -10.15 -7.48
N LEU A 63 5.27 -10.49 -6.46
CA LEU A 63 5.78 -10.93 -5.18
C LEU A 63 5.17 -12.29 -4.85
N HIS A 64 6.05 -13.24 -4.54
CA HIS A 64 5.70 -14.51 -3.97
C HIS A 64 6.36 -14.63 -2.59
N ALA A 65 5.59 -15.00 -1.57
CA ALA A 65 6.12 -15.42 -0.28
C ALA A 65 5.72 -16.86 -0.05
N GLY A 66 6.71 -17.75 -0.06
CA GLY A 66 6.55 -19.17 0.17
C GLY A 66 6.13 -19.51 1.60
N THR A 67 5.74 -20.77 1.82
CA THR A 67 5.22 -21.26 3.10
C THR A 67 6.02 -20.77 4.31
N GLY A 68 5.33 -20.09 5.25
CA GLY A 68 5.92 -19.57 6.48
C GLY A 68 6.93 -18.43 6.33
N ALA A 69 7.21 -17.95 5.12
CA ALA A 69 8.09 -16.80 4.91
C ALA A 69 7.43 -15.51 5.42
N HIS A 70 8.22 -14.58 5.96
CA HIS A 70 7.75 -13.26 6.37
C HIS A 70 8.61 -12.18 5.71
N ALA A 71 7.98 -11.32 4.90
CA ALA A 71 8.64 -10.20 4.25
C ALA A 71 7.98 -8.85 4.59
N MET A 72 8.80 -7.80 4.67
CA MET A 72 8.36 -6.39 4.71
C MET A 72 8.98 -5.64 3.54
N LEU A 73 8.15 -4.93 2.78
CA LEU A 73 8.56 -4.14 1.65
C LEU A 73 8.02 -2.73 1.75
N GLY A 74 8.86 -1.76 1.41
CA GLY A 74 8.43 -0.40 1.13
C GLY A 74 9.24 0.24 0.02
N THR A 75 8.97 1.50 -0.25
CA THR A 75 9.69 2.32 -1.23
C THR A 75 10.37 3.49 -0.52
N PRO A 76 11.49 4.02 -1.04
CA PRO A 76 12.18 5.14 -0.40
C PRO A 76 11.60 6.50 -0.80
N GLY A 77 10.61 6.51 -1.69
CA GLY A 77 10.03 7.72 -2.26
C GLY A 77 8.68 7.42 -2.89
N ALA A 78 7.91 8.49 -3.08
CA ALA A 78 6.62 8.44 -3.74
C ALA A 78 6.71 7.93 -5.19
N THR A 79 5.73 7.13 -5.60
CA THR A 79 5.51 6.83 -7.02
C THR A 79 4.80 8.02 -7.66
N ARG A 80 5.43 8.70 -8.62
CA ARG A 80 4.84 9.86 -9.29
C ARG A 80 4.24 9.46 -10.63
N PHE A 81 2.97 9.76 -10.86
CA PHE A 81 2.31 9.62 -12.14
C PHE A 81 2.23 11.00 -12.80
N TYR A 82 3.07 11.25 -13.81
CA TYR A 82 3.13 12.53 -14.51
C TYR A 82 2.00 12.69 -15.54
N ALA A 83 1.92 13.87 -16.13
CA ALA A 83 1.02 14.13 -17.25
C ALA A 83 1.22 13.11 -18.37
N ALA A 84 0.12 12.62 -18.91
CA ALA A 84 0.12 11.63 -19.98
C ALA A 84 -0.63 12.20 -21.19
N ASP A 85 -0.01 12.12 -22.37
CA ASP A 85 -0.61 12.66 -23.58
C ASP A 85 -1.72 11.75 -24.12
N ASN A 86 -1.43 10.47 -24.36
CA ASN A 86 -2.34 9.55 -25.07
C ASN A 86 -2.34 8.10 -24.57
N ALA A 87 -1.64 7.80 -23.46
CA ALA A 87 -1.52 6.42 -22.98
C ALA A 87 -1.57 6.36 -21.45
N THR A 88 -2.41 5.44 -20.94
CA THR A 88 -2.49 5.17 -19.51
C THR A 88 -1.15 4.66 -19.00
N THR A 89 -0.73 5.25 -17.89
CA THR A 89 0.46 4.87 -17.14
C THR A 89 0.07 3.93 -16.00
N THR A 90 0.75 2.80 -15.85
CA THR A 90 0.31 1.74 -14.94
C THR A 90 1.38 1.34 -13.93
N GLN A 91 0.99 1.25 -12.67
CA GLN A 91 1.70 0.44 -11.67
C GLN A 91 0.79 -0.72 -11.30
N GLN A 92 1.31 -1.94 -11.37
CA GLN A 92 0.63 -3.14 -10.93
C GLN A 92 1.52 -3.96 -10.00
N VAL A 93 0.92 -4.42 -8.89
CA VAL A 93 1.57 -5.26 -7.90
C VAL A 93 0.72 -6.52 -7.74
N ALA A 94 1.27 -7.67 -8.10
CA ALA A 94 0.63 -8.97 -7.94
C ALA A 94 1.32 -9.76 -6.82
N ILE A 95 0.56 -10.16 -5.81
CA ILE A 95 1.05 -10.78 -4.57
C ILE A 95 0.46 -12.19 -4.46
N THR A 96 1.30 -13.16 -4.12
CA THR A 96 0.88 -14.53 -3.79
C THR A 96 1.54 -14.95 -2.49
N LEU A 97 0.74 -15.28 -1.49
CA LEU A 97 1.20 -15.78 -0.20
C LEU A 97 0.78 -17.24 -0.04
N ASP A 98 1.77 -18.11 0.11
CA ASP A 98 1.61 -19.53 0.43
C ASP A 98 1.17 -19.74 1.89
N PRO A 99 0.81 -20.98 2.29
CA PRO A 99 0.27 -21.23 3.62
C PRO A 99 1.14 -20.69 4.76
N GLY A 100 0.52 -19.97 5.69
CA GLY A 100 1.22 -19.36 6.83
C GLY A 100 2.21 -18.25 6.49
N ALA A 101 2.34 -17.84 5.23
CA ALA A 101 3.23 -16.74 4.85
C ALA A 101 2.66 -15.38 5.29
N ARG A 102 3.56 -14.45 5.61
CA ARG A 102 3.21 -13.09 6.04
C ARG A 102 3.86 -12.05 5.16
N LEU A 103 3.11 -11.00 4.85
CA LEU A 103 3.59 -9.87 4.06
C LEU A 103 3.19 -8.54 4.69
N GLU A 104 4.12 -7.60 4.67
CA GLU A 104 3.90 -6.20 4.97
C GLU A 104 4.22 -5.36 3.71
N TRP A 105 3.20 -4.88 2.99
CA TRP A 105 3.32 -4.02 1.80
C TRP A 105 3.09 -2.56 2.17
N LEU A 106 4.19 -1.84 2.44
CA LEU A 106 4.20 -0.51 3.05
C LEU A 106 4.94 0.51 2.15
N PRO A 107 4.52 0.72 0.89
CA PRO A 107 5.13 1.71 0.01
C PRO A 107 4.86 3.14 0.54
N LEU A 108 5.66 4.12 0.12
CA LEU A 108 5.22 5.51 0.23
C LEU A 108 4.10 5.82 -0.78
N GLU A 109 3.58 7.04 -0.74
CA GLU A 109 2.40 7.44 -1.50
C GLU A 109 2.58 7.39 -3.03
N ALA A 110 1.47 7.19 -3.73
CA ALA A 110 1.32 7.54 -5.12
C ALA A 110 0.95 9.04 -5.24
N ILE A 111 1.59 9.77 -6.14
CA ILE A 111 1.25 11.18 -6.44
C ILE A 111 0.68 11.24 -7.85
N ALA A 112 -0.59 11.63 -7.97
CA ALA A 112 -1.25 11.93 -9.23
C ALA A 112 -0.96 13.39 -9.61
N TYR A 113 -0.06 13.62 -10.58
CA TYR A 113 0.19 14.97 -11.07
C TYR A 113 -0.98 15.46 -11.94
N PRO A 114 -1.19 16.78 -12.05
CA PRO A 114 -2.17 17.33 -12.97
C PRO A 114 -1.92 16.84 -14.40
N GLY A 115 -2.96 16.31 -15.03
CA GLY A 115 -2.93 15.78 -16.39
C GLY A 115 -2.52 14.31 -16.51
N CYS A 116 -2.35 13.57 -15.41
CA CYS A 116 -2.05 12.15 -15.50
C CYS A 116 -3.23 11.35 -16.09
N ASP A 117 -2.94 10.24 -16.75
CA ASP A 117 -3.88 9.12 -16.90
C ASP A 117 -3.21 7.90 -16.30
N ALA A 118 -3.66 7.52 -15.11
CA ALA A 118 -2.98 6.56 -14.27
C ALA A 118 -3.88 5.41 -13.82
N LEU A 119 -3.29 4.22 -13.71
CA LEU A 119 -3.83 3.06 -13.01
C LEU A 119 -2.81 2.58 -11.98
N ASN A 120 -3.18 2.62 -10.70
CA ASN A 120 -2.45 1.98 -9.61
C ASN A 120 -3.25 0.75 -9.16
N SER A 121 -2.65 -0.43 -9.26
CA SER A 121 -3.33 -1.70 -8.98
C SER A 121 -2.51 -2.57 -8.04
N VAL A 122 -3.16 -3.11 -7.01
CA VAL A 122 -2.63 -4.14 -6.13
C VAL A 122 -3.60 -5.32 -6.13
N SER A 123 -3.11 -6.52 -6.40
CA SER A 123 -3.86 -7.76 -6.26
C SER A 123 -3.11 -8.75 -5.38
N ALA A 124 -3.83 -9.45 -4.51
CA ALA A 124 -3.25 -10.46 -3.64
C ALA A 124 -4.07 -11.76 -3.64
N THR A 125 -3.37 -12.88 -3.64
CA THR A 125 -3.92 -14.22 -3.40
C THR A 125 -3.32 -14.74 -2.11
N LEU A 126 -4.17 -15.11 -1.15
CA LEU A 126 -3.78 -15.57 0.18
C LEU A 126 -4.20 -17.03 0.37
N ALA A 127 -3.23 -17.92 0.60
CA ALA A 127 -3.52 -19.29 0.99
C ALA A 127 -3.97 -19.39 2.46
N GLU A 128 -4.40 -20.58 2.88
CA GLU A 128 -4.82 -20.82 4.27
C GLU A 128 -3.73 -20.42 5.27
N GLY A 129 -4.12 -19.66 6.30
CA GLY A 129 -3.21 -19.15 7.33
C GLY A 129 -2.26 -18.03 6.86
N ALA A 130 -2.28 -17.66 5.58
CA ALA A 130 -1.50 -16.52 5.09
C ALA A 130 -2.14 -15.20 5.53
N GLU A 131 -1.31 -14.21 5.86
CA GLU A 131 -1.76 -12.92 6.37
C GLU A 131 -0.97 -11.77 5.77
N MET A 132 -1.64 -10.66 5.49
CA MET A 132 -1.04 -9.49 4.88
C MET A 132 -1.46 -8.22 5.61
N MET A 133 -0.49 -7.35 5.90
CA MET A 133 -0.74 -5.94 6.17
C MET A 133 -0.30 -5.13 4.94
N GLY A 134 -1.03 -4.08 4.62
CA GLY A 134 -0.56 -3.14 3.62
C GLY A 134 -1.34 -1.85 3.61
N TRP A 135 -0.83 -0.86 2.89
CA TRP A 135 -1.59 0.34 2.59
C TRP A 135 -1.40 0.80 1.15
N ASP A 136 -2.34 1.62 0.69
CA ASP A 136 -2.28 2.39 -0.53
C ASP A 136 -2.68 3.83 -0.17
N VAL A 137 -1.88 4.79 -0.60
CA VAL A 137 -1.97 6.19 -0.22
C VAL A 137 -1.79 6.99 -1.48
N THR A 138 -2.76 7.84 -1.77
CA THR A 138 -2.75 8.66 -2.98
C THR A 138 -2.83 10.13 -2.61
N ALA A 139 -1.92 10.92 -3.16
CA ALA A 139 -1.94 12.38 -3.16
C ALA A 139 -2.40 12.91 -4.52
N LEU A 140 -3.38 13.81 -4.51
CA LEU A 140 -3.95 14.44 -5.70
C LEU A 140 -3.32 15.82 -5.90
N GLY A 141 -2.39 15.90 -6.85
CA GLY A 141 -1.67 17.12 -7.18
C GLY A 141 -0.69 17.55 -6.08
N LEU A 142 -0.15 18.75 -6.25
CA LEU A 142 0.85 19.36 -5.36
C LEU A 142 0.36 20.77 -4.97
N PRO A 143 -0.64 20.88 -4.10
CA PRO A 143 -1.29 22.16 -3.79
C PRO A 143 -0.31 23.20 -3.22
N LEU A 144 0.65 22.76 -2.39
CA LEU A 144 1.68 23.65 -1.81
C LEU A 144 2.72 24.12 -2.84
N ALA A 145 2.78 23.48 -4.01
CA ALA A 145 3.64 23.89 -5.13
C ALA A 145 2.86 24.61 -6.25
N GLY A 146 1.61 25.02 -5.99
CA GLY A 146 0.78 25.70 -6.99
C GLY A 146 0.33 24.81 -8.15
N GLN A 147 0.38 23.48 -8.00
CA GLN A 147 -0.02 22.51 -9.03
C GLN A 147 -1.16 21.60 -8.53
N PRO A 148 -2.37 22.15 -8.28
CA PRO A 148 -3.51 21.35 -7.81
C PRO A 148 -3.99 20.36 -8.88
N TYR A 149 -4.60 19.26 -8.44
CA TYR A 149 -5.18 18.25 -9.35
C TYR A 149 -6.45 18.75 -10.03
N THR A 150 -6.29 19.52 -11.10
CA THR A 150 -7.38 20.13 -11.87
C THR A 150 -7.64 19.45 -13.22
N THR A 151 -6.70 18.62 -13.67
CA THR A 151 -6.80 17.83 -14.90
C THR A 151 -6.29 16.42 -14.66
N GLY A 152 -6.72 15.46 -15.48
CA GLY A 152 -6.27 14.07 -15.41
C GLY A 152 -7.28 13.12 -14.75
N ARG A 153 -6.94 11.84 -14.82
CA ARG A 153 -7.67 10.72 -14.22
C ARG A 153 -6.73 9.79 -13.47
N PHE A 154 -7.14 9.38 -12.29
CA PHE A 154 -6.42 8.41 -11.47
C PHE A 154 -7.36 7.27 -11.11
N ARG A 155 -6.98 6.05 -11.46
CA ARG A 155 -7.72 4.83 -11.13
C ARG A 155 -6.94 4.03 -10.11
N GLN A 156 -7.61 3.64 -9.03
CA GLN A 156 -7.05 2.76 -8.01
C GLN A 156 -7.83 1.45 -8.00
N ARG A 157 -7.12 0.33 -7.90
CA ARG A 157 -7.69 -1.01 -7.70
C ARG A 157 -6.91 -1.74 -6.63
N LEU A 158 -7.60 -2.22 -5.60
CA LEU A 158 -7.06 -3.10 -4.58
C LEU A 158 -7.97 -4.31 -4.48
N GLU A 159 -7.44 -5.50 -4.72
CA GLU A 159 -8.23 -6.71 -4.88
C GLU A 159 -7.62 -7.92 -4.18
N ILE A 160 -8.47 -8.65 -3.48
CA ILE A 160 -8.25 -10.02 -3.04
C ILE A 160 -9.42 -10.83 -3.61
N PRO A 161 -9.24 -11.56 -4.73
CA PRO A 161 -10.35 -12.15 -5.46
C PRO A 161 -11.26 -13.02 -4.57
N GLY A 162 -12.57 -12.78 -4.65
CA GLY A 162 -13.58 -13.48 -3.83
C GLY A 162 -13.66 -13.02 -2.36
N ILE A 163 -12.72 -12.19 -1.89
CA ILE A 163 -12.65 -11.70 -0.51
C ILE A 163 -12.95 -10.20 -0.44
N TRP A 164 -12.28 -9.38 -1.24
CA TRP A 164 -12.38 -7.93 -1.16
C TRP A 164 -12.02 -7.24 -2.48
N LEU A 165 -12.79 -6.22 -2.84
CA LEU A 165 -12.51 -5.34 -3.97
C LEU A 165 -12.75 -3.90 -3.54
N GLU A 166 -11.72 -3.08 -3.70
CA GLU A 166 -11.80 -1.63 -3.66
C GLU A 166 -11.38 -1.08 -5.03
N GLN A 167 -12.25 -0.24 -5.60
CA GLN A 167 -12.00 0.38 -6.88
C GLN A 167 -12.45 1.83 -6.84
N ALA A 168 -11.57 2.74 -7.25
CA ALA A 168 -11.84 4.17 -7.34
C ALA A 168 -11.45 4.70 -8.72
N GLY A 169 -12.30 5.56 -9.27
CA GLY A 169 -11.98 6.41 -10.43
C GLY A 169 -12.07 7.86 -10.00
N ILE A 170 -10.96 8.58 -10.05
CA ILE A 170 -10.84 9.96 -9.59
C ILE A 170 -10.48 10.83 -10.79
N GLU A 171 -11.54 11.35 -11.42
CA GLU A 171 -11.44 12.34 -12.49
C GLU A 171 -11.25 13.73 -11.86
N ALA A 172 -10.26 14.50 -12.30
CA ALA A 172 -10.01 15.84 -11.76
C ALA A 172 -11.19 16.80 -12.01
N SER A 173 -11.99 16.53 -13.05
CA SER A 173 -13.21 17.29 -13.35
C SER A 173 -14.40 16.92 -12.47
N ASP A 174 -14.35 15.82 -11.70
CA ASP A 174 -15.42 15.41 -10.80
C ASP A 174 -15.37 16.21 -9.49
N THR A 175 -15.75 17.48 -9.58
CA THR A 175 -15.81 18.38 -8.42
C THR A 175 -16.79 17.91 -7.35
N ARG A 176 -17.79 17.09 -7.72
CA ARG A 176 -18.72 16.50 -6.75
C ARG A 176 -18.00 15.48 -5.88
N LEU A 177 -17.26 14.55 -6.46
CA LEU A 177 -16.43 13.62 -5.70
C LEU A 177 -15.38 14.35 -4.86
N LEU A 178 -14.69 15.34 -5.44
CA LEU A 178 -13.57 16.01 -4.78
C LEU A 178 -13.98 16.95 -3.65
N GLN A 179 -15.15 17.60 -3.72
CA GLN A 179 -15.55 18.63 -2.75
C GLN A 179 -16.72 18.23 -1.85
N SER A 180 -17.54 17.24 -2.22
CA SER A 180 -18.69 16.83 -1.40
C SER A 180 -18.25 16.22 -0.07
N PRO A 181 -18.95 16.48 1.05
CA PRO A 181 -18.76 15.76 2.31
C PRO A 181 -18.97 14.24 2.20
N LEU A 182 -19.70 13.77 1.18
CA LEU A 182 -19.90 12.35 0.90
C LEU A 182 -18.78 11.75 0.02
N GLY A 183 -17.91 12.59 -0.53
CA GLY A 183 -16.73 12.22 -1.30
C GLY A 183 -15.46 12.47 -0.48
N LEU A 184 -14.54 13.26 -1.03
CA LEU A 184 -13.28 13.61 -0.35
C LEU A 184 -13.39 14.84 0.56
N ALA A 185 -14.54 15.50 0.65
CA ALA A 185 -14.76 16.66 1.52
C ALA A 185 -13.71 17.79 1.38
N GLY A 186 -13.14 17.97 0.18
CA GLY A 186 -12.10 18.96 -0.07
C GLY A 186 -10.68 18.53 0.33
N HIS A 187 -10.50 17.32 0.86
CA HIS A 187 -9.18 16.72 1.08
C HIS A 187 -8.48 16.40 -0.25
N ARG A 188 -7.15 16.27 -0.21
CA ARG A 188 -6.30 16.00 -1.39
C ARG A 188 -5.50 14.72 -1.26
N CYS A 189 -5.53 14.08 -0.10
CA CYS A 189 -4.95 12.79 0.12
C CYS A 189 -6.02 11.82 0.59
N LEU A 190 -5.95 10.59 0.10
CA LEU A 190 -6.78 9.47 0.52
C LEU A 190 -5.89 8.26 0.74
N GLY A 191 -6.31 7.36 1.62
CA GLY A 191 -5.60 6.11 1.79
C GLY A 191 -6.47 5.03 2.40
N THR A 192 -6.03 3.79 2.16
CA THR A 192 -6.60 2.58 2.72
C THR A 192 -5.46 1.77 3.33
N PHE A 193 -5.52 1.50 4.64
CA PHE A 193 -4.69 0.53 5.33
C PHE A 193 -5.51 -0.72 5.60
N TRP A 194 -4.97 -1.90 5.36
CA TRP A 194 -5.69 -3.16 5.52
C TRP A 194 -4.86 -4.21 6.23
N PHE A 195 -5.57 -5.11 6.88
CA PHE A 195 -5.10 -6.44 7.25
C PHE A 195 -6.03 -7.48 6.66
N ALA A 196 -5.48 -8.44 5.93
CA ALA A 196 -6.23 -9.46 5.21
C ALA A 196 -5.68 -10.86 5.50
N THR A 197 -6.57 -11.84 5.56
CA THR A 197 -6.22 -13.24 5.87
C THR A 197 -6.81 -14.23 4.87
N GLY A 198 -6.07 -15.28 4.56
CA GLY A 198 -6.58 -16.40 3.75
C GLY A 198 -7.53 -17.34 4.50
N SER A 199 -7.53 -17.30 5.83
CA SER A 199 -8.48 -18.01 6.68
C SER A 199 -9.48 -17.04 7.32
N VAL A 200 -10.69 -17.51 7.59
CA VAL A 200 -11.71 -16.74 8.33
C VAL A 200 -11.20 -16.38 9.72
N LEU A 201 -11.28 -15.10 10.07
CA LEU A 201 -11.00 -14.60 11.41
C LEU A 201 -12.15 -14.98 12.34
N THR A 202 -11.84 -15.50 13.53
CA THR A 202 -12.85 -15.67 14.58
C THR A 202 -13.40 -14.30 15.01
N ARG A 203 -14.63 -14.27 15.49
CA ARG A 203 -15.25 -13.03 16.00
C ARG A 203 -14.38 -12.32 17.04
N GLU A 204 -13.87 -13.08 18.01
CA GLU A 204 -12.99 -12.58 19.07
C GLU A 204 -11.73 -11.92 18.49
N ARG A 205 -11.05 -12.59 17.54
CA ARG A 205 -9.87 -12.03 16.89
C ARG A 205 -10.22 -10.76 16.11
N ARG A 206 -11.34 -10.72 15.40
CA ARG A 206 -11.79 -9.50 14.69
C ARG A 206 -12.04 -8.34 15.64
N GLU A 207 -12.74 -8.58 16.74
CA GLU A 207 -13.05 -7.55 17.75
C GLU A 207 -11.76 -7.03 18.38
N HIS A 208 -10.83 -7.91 18.76
CA HIS A 208 -9.52 -7.54 19.30
C HIS A 208 -8.71 -6.66 18.34
N LEU A 209 -8.57 -7.06 17.07
CA LEU A 209 -7.83 -6.28 16.07
C LEU A 209 -8.48 -4.93 15.79
N LEU A 210 -9.82 -4.91 15.72
CA LEU A 210 -10.57 -3.69 15.47
C LEU A 210 -10.48 -2.70 16.64
N GLU A 211 -10.50 -3.20 17.88
CA GLU A 211 -10.29 -2.38 19.08
C GLU A 211 -8.88 -1.78 19.11
N ALA A 212 -7.84 -2.59 18.87
CA ALA A 212 -6.46 -2.13 18.82
C ALA A 212 -6.26 -1.01 17.78
N VAL A 213 -6.81 -1.18 16.58
CA VAL A 213 -6.73 -0.17 15.52
C VAL A 213 -7.55 1.06 15.89
N ARG A 214 -8.80 0.92 16.36
CA ARG A 214 -9.63 2.07 16.74
C ARG A 214 -9.01 2.90 17.85
N ALA A 215 -8.37 2.27 18.84
CA ALA A 215 -7.60 2.96 19.86
C ALA A 215 -6.48 3.83 19.24
N ALA A 216 -5.73 3.29 18.26
CA ALA A 216 -4.69 4.04 17.54
C ALA A 216 -5.23 5.21 16.68
N LEU A 217 -6.54 5.22 16.37
CA LEU A 217 -7.21 6.28 15.62
C LEU A 217 -7.86 7.36 16.51
N GLN A 218 -7.96 7.18 17.83
CA GLN A 218 -8.65 8.12 18.73
C GLN A 218 -8.05 9.53 18.67
N ASP A 219 -6.72 9.65 18.69
CA ASP A 219 -6.01 10.92 18.57
C ASP A 219 -5.61 11.20 17.12
N CYS A 220 -6.61 11.18 16.22
CA CYS A 220 -6.41 11.43 14.79
C CYS A 220 -5.74 12.81 14.59
N PRO A 221 -4.68 12.92 13.76
CA PRO A 221 -4.05 14.21 13.50
C PRO A 221 -5.04 15.24 12.95
N GLU A 222 -4.78 16.51 13.21
CA GLU A 222 -5.65 17.60 12.76
C GLU A 222 -5.86 17.55 11.23
N GLY A 223 -7.11 17.71 10.80
CA GLY A 223 -7.48 17.65 9.40
C GLY A 223 -7.54 16.25 8.79
N VAL A 224 -7.21 15.19 9.53
CA VAL A 224 -7.39 13.80 9.06
C VAL A 224 -8.75 13.28 9.53
N GLN A 225 -9.51 12.69 8.61
CA GLN A 225 -10.71 11.94 8.92
C GLN A 225 -10.45 10.48 8.62
N ALA A 226 -10.72 9.59 9.58
CA ALA A 226 -10.47 8.17 9.41
C ALA A 226 -11.50 7.29 10.10
N GLY A 227 -11.66 6.06 9.61
CA GLY A 227 -12.54 5.06 10.20
C GLY A 227 -12.02 3.65 9.96
N ALA A 228 -12.24 2.77 10.94
CA ALA A 228 -11.85 1.37 10.89
C ALA A 228 -13.08 0.45 10.98
N THR A 229 -13.10 -0.59 10.15
CA THR A 229 -14.14 -1.62 10.13
C THR A 229 -13.59 -2.95 9.64
N CYS A 230 -14.31 -4.04 9.91
CA CYS A 230 -14.09 -5.32 9.24
C CYS A 230 -15.24 -5.52 8.25
N PRO A 231 -15.05 -5.25 6.94
CA PRO A 231 -16.14 -5.38 5.96
C PRO A 231 -16.63 -6.82 5.80
N ASN A 232 -15.83 -7.80 6.21
CA ASN A 232 -16.17 -9.22 6.21
C ASN A 232 -15.25 -9.96 7.19
N ASP A 233 -15.29 -11.29 7.11
CA ASP A 233 -14.62 -12.20 8.01
C ASP A 233 -13.12 -12.41 7.71
N HIS A 234 -12.58 -11.77 6.68
CA HIS A 234 -11.20 -11.89 6.22
C HIS A 234 -10.41 -10.59 6.25
N VAL A 235 -11.08 -9.45 6.33
CA VAL A 235 -10.45 -8.14 6.16
C VAL A 235 -10.80 -7.22 7.31
N LEU A 236 -9.78 -6.52 7.82
CA LEU A 236 -9.90 -5.25 8.54
C LEU A 236 -9.40 -4.16 7.61
N ALA A 237 -10.16 -3.07 7.49
CA ALA A 237 -9.80 -1.92 6.67
C ALA A 237 -9.92 -0.63 7.48
N VAL A 238 -8.94 0.25 7.32
CA VAL A 238 -8.93 1.64 7.76
C VAL A 238 -8.92 2.51 6.52
N ARG A 239 -9.89 3.40 6.40
CA ARG A 239 -9.90 4.45 5.36
C ARG A 239 -9.63 5.78 6.00
N ALA A 240 -8.86 6.61 5.31
CA ALA A 240 -8.57 7.97 5.75
C ALA A 240 -8.54 8.95 4.58
N VAL A 241 -8.92 10.20 4.86
CA VAL A 241 -8.70 11.35 3.98
C VAL A 241 -8.01 12.46 4.77
N ALA A 242 -7.17 13.23 4.09
CA ALA A 242 -6.36 14.28 4.71
C ALA A 242 -6.03 15.41 3.73
N PRO A 243 -5.74 16.64 4.22
CA PRO A 243 -5.28 17.73 3.35
C PRO A 243 -3.91 17.44 2.73
N LEU A 244 -3.03 16.72 3.46
CA LEU A 244 -1.66 16.39 3.08
C LEU A 244 -1.33 14.94 3.44
N VAL A 245 -0.23 14.42 2.91
CA VAL A 245 0.15 13.00 3.03
C VAL A 245 0.71 12.69 4.41
N GLU A 246 1.53 13.58 4.94
CA GLU A 246 2.27 13.43 6.18
C GLU A 246 1.37 13.06 7.37
N PRO A 247 0.26 13.77 7.66
CA PRO A 247 -0.61 13.39 8.78
C PRO A 247 -1.37 12.08 8.52
N LEU A 248 -1.67 11.73 7.26
CA LEU A 248 -2.26 10.43 6.90
C LEU A 248 -1.24 9.29 7.14
N MET A 249 0.02 9.50 6.77
CA MET A 249 1.12 8.57 7.03
C MET A 249 1.44 8.38 8.50
N ALA A 250 1.46 9.46 9.27
CA ALA A 250 1.56 9.34 10.72
C ALA A 250 0.44 8.47 11.29
N LEU A 251 -0.80 8.64 10.82
CA LEU A 251 -1.94 7.84 11.28
C LEU A 251 -1.79 6.35 10.92
N PHE A 252 -1.43 6.01 9.69
CA PHE A 252 -1.28 4.61 9.27
C PHE A 252 -0.08 3.92 9.92
N GLN A 253 1.02 4.64 10.15
CA GLN A 253 2.15 4.11 10.91
C GLN A 253 1.76 3.78 12.36
N ARG A 254 0.91 4.61 13.00
CA ARG A 254 0.35 4.31 14.34
C ARG A 254 -0.59 3.09 14.30
N ALA A 255 -1.46 3.02 13.29
CA ALA A 255 -2.37 1.88 13.12
C ALA A 255 -1.58 0.57 12.92
N TRP A 256 -0.54 0.59 12.09
CA TRP A 256 0.39 -0.54 11.92
C TRP A 256 1.11 -0.89 13.22
N THR A 257 1.60 0.12 13.96
CA THR A 257 2.30 -0.06 15.25
C THR A 257 1.41 -0.78 16.27
N ALA A 258 0.11 -0.46 16.31
CA ALA A 258 -0.86 -1.11 17.19
C ALA A 258 -1.26 -2.50 16.68
N LEU A 259 -1.44 -2.65 15.36
CA LEU A 259 -1.95 -3.88 14.76
C LEU A 259 -0.90 -5.00 14.76
N ARG A 260 0.39 -4.69 14.63
CA ARG A 260 1.45 -5.68 14.52
C ARG A 260 1.59 -6.58 15.76
N PRO A 261 1.61 -6.05 17.00
CA PRO A 261 1.51 -6.87 18.21
C PRO A 261 0.18 -7.60 18.31
N ALA A 262 -0.95 -6.94 18.04
CA ALA A 262 -2.28 -7.53 18.18
C ALA A 262 -2.54 -8.69 17.21
N ALA A 263 -2.02 -8.60 15.98
CA ALA A 263 -2.20 -9.62 14.95
C ALA A 263 -1.18 -10.76 15.04
N TRP A 264 0.08 -10.43 15.33
CA TRP A 264 1.22 -11.35 15.16
C TRP A 264 2.06 -11.57 16.41
N GLY A 265 1.80 -10.86 17.51
CA GLY A 265 2.63 -10.91 18.71
C GLY A 265 4.05 -10.40 18.49
N LEU A 266 4.25 -9.56 17.47
CA LEU A 266 5.55 -9.00 17.10
C LEU A 266 5.67 -7.56 17.58
N ASP A 267 6.86 -7.22 18.09
CA ASP A 267 7.19 -5.83 18.40
C ASP A 267 7.11 -4.97 17.13
N PRO A 268 6.61 -3.72 17.20
CA PRO A 268 6.46 -2.87 16.04
C PRO A 268 7.76 -2.10 15.74
N VAL A 269 8.81 -2.81 15.32
CA VAL A 269 10.09 -2.15 14.97
C VAL A 269 9.92 -1.38 13.66
N GLN A 270 9.84 -0.06 13.78
CA GLN A 270 9.60 0.81 12.63
C GLN A 270 10.62 0.58 11.50
N PRO A 271 10.15 0.38 10.26
CA PRO A 271 10.99 0.35 9.07
C PRO A 271 11.93 1.57 9.01
N ARG A 272 13.21 1.32 8.71
CA ARG A 272 14.22 2.40 8.60
C ARG A 272 13.84 3.48 7.59
N ILE A 273 13.09 3.11 6.55
CA ILE A 273 12.62 4.03 5.50
C ILE A 273 11.62 5.08 5.98
N TRP A 274 11.03 4.93 7.18
CA TRP A 274 10.12 5.94 7.75
C TRP A 274 10.82 7.02 8.55
N LYS A 275 12.14 6.90 8.78
CA LYS A 275 12.93 7.87 9.55
C LYS A 275 13.58 8.95 8.66
N VAL A 276 13.07 9.13 7.45
CA VAL A 276 13.60 10.06 6.44
C VAL A 276 12.91 11.41 6.57
#